data_AF-A0A061ACD4-F1
#
_entry.id   AF-A0A061ACD4-F1
#
_cell.length_a   1.000
_cell.length_b   1.000
_cell.length_c   1.000
_cell.angle_alpha   90.00
_cell.angle_beta   90.00
_cell.angle_gamma   90.00
#
_symmetry.space_group_name_H-M   'P 1'
#
loop_
_entity.id
_entity.type
_entity.pdbx_description
1 polymer ?
#
loop_
_entity_poly.entity_id
_entity_poly.type
_entity_poly.pdbx_seq_one_letter_code
_entity_poly.pdbx_strand_id
1 'polypeptide(L)'
;MEEVKPTTGIKRRTKYIIGITILVIILLIAVVSILIRDHLATLNSDEDFVKHHLMYLDEGASDISFIEATLYINENETYLEIVYDYHYQDIDQTTRYLVNKQSGQFVNGGYEDNYPEFMNKFNDIKSNYEHKIVYSTEDIHRLLGK
;
A
#
# COMPACT_ATOMS: atom_id res chain seq x y z
N MET A 1 71.66 11.29 18.64
CA MET A 1 70.41 11.46 17.85
C MET A 1 69.58 10.23 18.09
N GLU A 2 68.58 10.32 18.97
CA GLU A 2 67.64 9.23 19.21
C GLU A 2 66.57 9.22 18.12
N GLU A 3 66.45 8.08 17.44
CA GLU A 3 65.46 7.83 16.40
C GLU A 3 64.10 7.58 17.08
N VAL A 4 63.28 8.64 17.20
CA VAL A 4 61.90 8.49 17.67
C VAL A 4 61.12 7.71 16.59
N LYS A 5 60.72 6.47 16.90
CA LYS A 5 59.80 5.67 16.07
C LYS A 5 58.39 5.70 16.66
N PRO A 6 57.46 6.52 16.13
CA PRO A 6 56.05 6.39 16.47
C PRO A 6 55.22 6.20 15.20
N THR A 7 55.14 4.99 14.64
CA THR A 7 54.29 4.78 13.44
C THR A 7 53.53 3.46 13.39
N THR A 8 53.93 2.44 14.15
CA THR A 8 53.27 1.12 14.16
C THR A 8 51.93 1.12 14.90
N GLY A 9 51.82 1.84 16.02
CA GLY A 9 50.58 1.95 16.79
C GLY A 9 49.47 2.72 16.06
N ILE A 10 49.83 3.80 15.38
CA ILE A 10 48.89 4.65 14.62
C ILE A 10 48.34 3.87 13.41
N LYS A 11 49.22 3.21 12.63
CA LYS A 11 48.80 2.38 11.48
C LYS A 11 47.86 1.24 11.87
N ARG A 12 48.05 0.60 13.04
CA ARG A 12 47.14 -0.45 13.54
C ARG A 12 45.76 0.13 13.90
N ARG A 13 45.72 1.28 14.56
CA ARG A 13 44.45 1.95 14.92
C ARG A 13 43.68 2.41 13.69
N THR A 14 44.34 2.98 12.68
CA THR A 14 43.69 3.39 11.42
C THR A 14 43.07 2.21 10.67
N LYS A 15 43.76 1.06 10.59
CA LYS A 15 43.20 -0.16 9.98
C LYS A 15 41.97 -0.68 10.73
N TYR A 16 41.99 -0.61 12.07
CA TYR A 16 40.85 -0.99 12.90
C TYR A 16 39.65 -0.07 12.67
N ILE A 17 39.88 1.25 12.61
CA ILE A 17 38.83 2.24 12.35
C ILE A 17 38.22 1.99 10.97
N ILE A 18 39.03 1.83 9.92
CA ILE A 18 38.54 1.54 8.56
C ILE A 18 37.73 0.24 8.53
N GLY A 19 38.21 -0.82 9.20
CA GLY A 19 37.48 -2.09 9.28
C GLY A 19 36.12 -1.95 9.98
N ILE A 20 36.06 -1.20 11.07
CA ILE A 20 34.80 -0.90 11.77
C ILE A 20 33.86 -0.08 10.86
N THR A 21 34.38 0.94 10.18
CA THR A 21 33.57 1.76 9.26
C THR A 21 32.98 0.92 8.14
N ILE A 22 33.76 0.02 7.53
CA ILE A 22 33.27 -0.88 6.49
C ILE A 22 32.19 -1.83 7.05
N LEU A 23 32.40 -2.39 8.24
CA LEU A 23 31.42 -3.26 8.89
C LEU A 23 30.09 -2.52 9.14
N VAL A 24 30.14 -1.29 9.63
CA VAL A 24 28.96 -0.45 9.87
C VAL A 24 28.23 -0.14 8.57
N ILE A 25 28.95 0.16 7.49
CA ILE A 25 28.36 0.40 6.16
C ILE A 25 27.64 -0.84 5.66
N ILE A 26 28.26 -2.03 5.77
CA ILE A 26 27.63 -3.30 5.36
C ILE A 26 26.35 -3.55 6.16
N LEU A 27 26.37 -3.34 7.48
CA LEU A 27 25.19 -3.46 8.34
C LEU A 27 24.08 -2.49 7.93
N LEU A 28 24.41 -1.23 7.64
CA LEU A 28 23.43 -0.24 7.19
C LEU A 28 22.79 -0.62 5.85
N ILE A 29 23.58 -1.08 4.87
CA ILE A 29 23.06 -1.55 3.58
C ILE A 29 22.11 -2.73 3.77
N ALA A 30 22.45 -3.68 4.64
CA ALA A 30 21.60 -4.82 4.92
C ALA A 30 20.24 -4.41 5.51
N VAL A 31 20.23 -3.50 6.49
CA VAL A 31 19.00 -2.98 7.09
C VAL A 31 18.15 -2.25 6.05
N VAL A 32 18.73 -1.35 5.26
CA VAL A 32 18.01 -0.62 4.21
C VAL A 32 17.42 -1.59 3.18
N SER A 33 18.17 -2.62 2.79
CA SER A 33 17.71 -3.62 1.83
C SER A 33 16.52 -4.42 2.34
N ILE A 34 16.47 -4.72 3.64
CA ILE A 34 15.32 -5.39 4.27
C ILE A 34 14.11 -4.47 4.25
N LEU A 35 14.27 -3.22 4.69
CA LEU A 35 13.19 -2.22 4.71
C LEU A 35 12.57 -2.00 3.31
N ILE A 36 13.41 -1.93 2.27
CA ILE A 36 12.94 -1.78 0.89
C ILE A 36 12.13 -3.00 0.44
N ARG A 37 12.60 -4.22 0.77
CA ARG A 37 11.90 -5.46 0.39
C ARG A 37 10.53 -5.55 1.06
N ASP A 38 10.47 -5.24 2.35
CA ASP A 38 9.23 -5.28 3.11
C ASP A 38 8.23 -4.26 2.55
N HIS A 39 8.69 -3.03 2.27
CA HIS A 39 7.85 -2.00 1.65
C HIS A 39 7.32 -2.41 0.27
N LEU A 40 8.18 -2.96 -0.60
CA LEU A 40 7.76 -3.45 -1.92
C LEU A 40 6.78 -4.63 -1.81
N ALA A 41 6.96 -5.52 -0.84
CA ALA A 41 6.04 -6.63 -0.62
C ALA A 41 4.64 -6.13 -0.19
N THR A 42 4.58 -5.12 0.67
CA THR A 42 3.31 -4.48 1.07
C THR A 42 2.63 -3.82 -0.13
N LEU A 43 3.37 -3.03 -0.92
CA LEU A 43 2.83 -2.38 -2.12
C LEU A 43 2.28 -3.38 -3.14
N ASN A 44 3.00 -4.46 -3.40
CA ASN A 44 2.54 -5.52 -4.30
C ASN A 44 1.27 -6.20 -3.75
N SER A 45 1.21 -6.47 -2.44
CA SER A 45 0.02 -7.05 -1.81
C SER A 45 -1.20 -6.13 -1.89
N ASP A 46 -1.02 -4.82 -1.80
CA ASP A 46 -2.10 -3.84 -1.92
C ASP A 46 -2.58 -3.74 -3.38
N GLU A 47 -1.66 -3.68 -4.34
CA GLU A 47 -2.00 -3.66 -5.78
C GLU A 47 -2.74 -4.94 -6.20
N ASP A 48 -2.26 -6.11 -5.77
CA ASP A 48 -2.92 -7.40 -6.04
C ASP A 48 -4.33 -7.47 -5.42
N PHE A 49 -4.48 -6.94 -4.19
CA PHE A 49 -5.77 -6.88 -3.51
C PHE A 49 -6.77 -5.99 -4.27
N VAL A 50 -6.34 -4.80 -4.72
CA VAL A 50 -7.17 -3.88 -5.51
C VAL A 50 -7.54 -4.52 -6.84
N LYS A 51 -6.56 -5.09 -7.54
CA LYS A 51 -6.76 -5.77 -8.82
C LYS A 51 -7.78 -6.90 -8.71
N HIS A 52 -7.69 -7.73 -7.67
CA HIS A 52 -8.62 -8.84 -7.47
C HIS A 52 -10.07 -8.36 -7.40
N HIS A 53 -10.34 -7.26 -6.68
CA HIS A 53 -11.70 -6.74 -6.52
C HIS A 53 -12.18 -5.99 -7.77
N LEU A 54 -11.30 -5.29 -8.47
CA LEU A 54 -11.63 -4.70 -9.78
C LEU A 54 -12.03 -5.79 -10.79
N MET A 55 -11.25 -6.89 -10.87
CA MET A 55 -11.58 -8.02 -11.74
C MET A 55 -12.91 -8.67 -11.35
N TYR A 56 -13.15 -8.87 -10.05
CA TYR A 56 -14.42 -9.41 -9.56
C TYR A 56 -15.63 -8.57 -10.01
N LEU A 57 -15.53 -7.24 -9.92
CA LEU A 57 -16.59 -6.35 -10.37
C LEU A 57 -16.75 -6.35 -11.89
N ASP A 58 -15.64 -6.34 -12.64
CA ASP A 58 -15.63 -6.33 -14.11
C ASP A 58 -16.23 -7.61 -14.71
N GLU A 59 -15.97 -8.77 -14.08
CA GLU A 59 -16.53 -10.06 -14.49
C GLU A 59 -17.99 -10.23 -14.05
N GLY A 60 -18.35 -9.68 -12.88
CA GLY A 60 -19.67 -9.85 -12.27
C GLY A 60 -20.75 -8.92 -12.83
N ALA A 61 -20.37 -7.79 -13.42
CA ALA A 61 -21.31 -6.77 -13.91
C ALA A 61 -21.06 -6.44 -15.37
N SER A 62 -22.05 -6.70 -16.23
CA SER A 62 -22.01 -6.23 -17.62
C SER A 62 -22.09 -4.70 -17.65
N ASP A 63 -21.12 -4.06 -18.30
CA ASP A 63 -21.09 -2.63 -18.62
C ASP A 63 -20.99 -1.67 -17.41
N ILE A 64 -19.94 -1.84 -16.59
CA ILE A 64 -19.51 -0.84 -15.61
C ILE A 64 -18.35 0.02 -16.13
N SER A 65 -18.38 1.31 -15.79
CA SER A 65 -17.25 2.23 -15.96
C SER A 65 -16.66 2.56 -14.60
N PHE A 66 -15.43 2.11 -14.35
CA PHE A 66 -14.71 2.46 -13.12
C PHE A 66 -14.29 3.94 -13.16
N ILE A 67 -14.57 4.65 -12.07
CA ILE A 67 -14.18 6.06 -11.90
C ILE A 67 -12.87 6.14 -11.11
N GLU A 68 -12.87 5.55 -9.91
CA GLU A 68 -11.74 5.63 -8.98
C GLU A 68 -11.75 4.39 -8.06
N ALA A 69 -10.57 3.94 -7.63
CA ALA A 69 -10.44 3.01 -6.51
C ALA A 69 -9.51 3.64 -5.47
N THR A 70 -9.91 3.64 -4.20
CA THR A 70 -9.17 4.26 -3.11
C THR A 70 -8.96 3.27 -1.98
N LEU A 71 -7.71 3.07 -1.57
CA LEU A 71 -7.36 2.41 -0.32
C LEU A 71 -7.19 3.44 0.79
N TYR A 72 -7.91 3.24 1.88
CA TYR A 72 -7.72 3.92 3.16
C TYR A 72 -7.03 2.95 4.12
N ILE A 73 -5.83 3.31 4.56
CA ILE A 73 -4.97 2.46 5.36
C ILE A 73 -4.76 3.11 6.73
N ASN A 74 -5.00 2.33 7.78
CA ASN A 74 -4.70 2.64 9.17
C ASN A 74 -3.89 1.46 9.77
N GLU A 75 -3.38 1.60 10.99
CA GLU A 75 -2.54 0.58 11.65
C GLU A 75 -3.20 -0.81 11.68
N ASN A 76 -4.53 -0.85 11.85
CA ASN A 76 -5.27 -2.09 12.11
C ASN A 76 -6.18 -2.52 10.95
N GLU A 77 -6.65 -1.57 10.16
CA GLU A 77 -7.67 -1.81 9.14
C GLU A 77 -7.34 -1.12 7.84
N THR A 78 -7.70 -1.78 6.74
CA THR A 78 -7.56 -1.26 5.39
C THR A 78 -8.88 -1.45 4.66
N TYR A 79 -9.39 -0.35 4.13
CA TYR A 79 -10.63 -0.34 3.35
C TYR A 79 -10.35 0.05 1.92
N LEU A 80 -10.94 -0.66 0.98
CA LEU A 80 -10.99 -0.31 -0.43
C LEU A 80 -12.38 0.20 -0.77
N GLU A 81 -12.44 1.39 -1.36
CA GLU A 81 -13.63 1.99 -1.96
C GLU A 81 -13.44 2.05 -3.47
N ILE A 82 -14.28 1.37 -4.24
CA ILE A 82 -14.30 1.44 -5.71
C ILE A 82 -15.56 2.18 -6.12
N VAL A 83 -15.39 3.28 -6.84
CA VAL A 83 -16.46 4.13 -7.34
C VAL A 83 -16.63 3.85 -8.83
N TYR A 84 -17.86 3.60 -9.27
CA TYR A 84 -18.15 3.22 -10.65
C TYR A 84 -19.59 3.58 -11.05
N ASP A 85 -19.81 3.65 -12.36
CA ASP A 85 -21.12 3.90 -12.97
C ASP A 85 -21.59 2.70 -13.80
N TYR A 86 -22.90 2.48 -13.87
CA TYR A 86 -23.53 1.53 -14.78
C TYR A 86 -23.97 2.24 -16.06
N HIS A 87 -23.64 1.70 -17.24
CA HIS A 87 -24.01 2.32 -18.51
C HIS A 87 -25.52 2.28 -18.84
N TYR A 88 -26.28 1.36 -18.24
CA TYR A 88 -27.69 1.09 -18.63
C TYR A 88 -28.72 1.35 -17.55
N GLN A 89 -28.29 1.74 -16.35
CA GLN A 89 -29.22 2.05 -15.28
C GLN A 89 -29.24 3.57 -15.12
N ASP A 90 -30.38 4.21 -15.43
CA ASP A 90 -30.71 5.58 -15.00
C ASP A 90 -30.84 5.60 -13.46
N ILE A 91 -29.76 5.25 -12.78
CA ILE A 91 -29.62 5.42 -11.35
C ILE A 91 -28.85 6.73 -11.21
N ASP A 92 -29.55 7.76 -10.73
CA ASP A 92 -28.99 9.08 -10.40
C ASP A 92 -27.97 9.04 -9.24
N GLN A 93 -27.32 7.90 -8.99
CA GLN A 93 -26.39 7.68 -7.90
C GLN A 93 -25.13 6.98 -8.40
N THR A 94 -24.01 7.65 -8.22
CA THR A 94 -22.67 7.05 -8.33
C THR A 94 -22.62 5.82 -7.42
N THR A 95 -22.39 4.64 -8.00
CA THR A 95 -22.34 3.40 -7.23
C THR A 95 -20.96 3.25 -6.60
N ARG A 96 -20.91 2.66 -5.41
CA ARG A 96 -19.65 2.33 -4.75
C ARG A 96 -19.64 0.88 -4.28
N TYR A 97 -18.46 0.29 -4.28
CA TYR A 97 -18.17 -1.00 -3.68
C TYR A 97 -17.16 -0.77 -2.56
N LEU A 98 -17.47 -1.28 -1.36
CA LEU A 98 -16.62 -1.13 -0.18
C LEU A 98 -16.18 -2.50 0.31
N VAL A 99 -14.89 -2.68 0.59
CA VAL A 99 -14.38 -3.94 1.17
C VAL A 99 -13.30 -3.68 2.22
N ASN A 100 -13.37 -4.41 3.32
CA ASN A 100 -12.34 -4.45 4.36
C ASN A 100 -11.33 -5.57 4.05
N LYS A 101 -10.04 -5.22 3.92
CA LYS A 101 -8.97 -6.13 3.52
C LYS A 101 -8.76 -7.28 4.50
N GLN A 102 -8.87 -7.01 5.81
CA GLN A 102 -8.56 -7.98 6.87
C GLN A 102 -9.66 -9.02 7.05
N SER A 103 -10.92 -8.58 7.02
CA SER A 103 -12.09 -9.44 7.26
C SER A 103 -12.70 -10.00 5.98
N GLY A 104 -12.44 -9.40 4.82
CA GLY A 104 -13.10 -9.72 3.55
C GLY A 104 -14.57 -9.31 3.50
N GLN A 105 -15.10 -8.64 4.54
CA GLN A 105 -16.46 -8.12 4.52
C GLN A 105 -16.58 -7.01 3.49
N PHE A 106 -17.65 -7.04 2.70
CA PHE A 106 -17.90 -6.05 1.66
C PHE A 106 -19.36 -5.61 1.61
N VAL A 107 -19.57 -4.42 1.07
CA VAL A 107 -20.88 -3.80 0.84
C VAL A 107 -20.93 -3.26 -0.58
N ASN A 108 -21.96 -3.66 -1.32
CA ASN A 108 -22.29 -3.09 -2.63
C ASN A 108 -23.15 -1.84 -2.45
N GLY A 109 -23.02 -0.88 -3.36
CA GLY A 109 -23.80 0.35 -3.35
C GLY A 109 -25.29 0.06 -3.44
N GLY A 110 -26.08 0.85 -2.70
CA GLY A 110 -27.52 0.67 -2.53
C GLY A 110 -27.91 -0.24 -1.36
N TYR A 111 -26.94 -0.83 -0.65
CA TYR A 111 -27.19 -1.70 0.51
C TYR A 111 -26.57 -1.18 1.81
N GLU A 112 -25.99 0.02 1.82
CA GLU A 112 -25.24 0.55 2.97
C GLU A 112 -26.07 0.64 4.25
N ASP A 113 -27.35 0.98 4.15
CA ASP A 113 -28.27 1.08 5.28
C ASP A 113 -28.49 -0.27 5.99
N ASN A 114 -28.22 -1.39 5.30
CA ASN A 114 -28.32 -2.73 5.89
C ASN A 114 -27.08 -3.12 6.71
N TYR A 115 -25.99 -2.36 6.62
CA TYR A 115 -24.70 -2.64 7.26
C TYR A 115 -24.17 -1.46 8.08
N PRO A 116 -24.94 -0.90 9.02
CA PRO A 116 -24.59 0.34 9.71
C PRO A 116 -23.29 0.24 10.51
N GLU A 117 -22.98 -0.90 11.12
CA GLU A 117 -21.71 -1.08 11.86
C GLU A 117 -20.50 -1.03 10.93
N PHE A 118 -20.58 -1.71 9.78
CA PHE A 118 -19.52 -1.69 8.76
C PHE A 118 -19.32 -0.28 8.23
N MET A 119 -20.43 0.42 7.92
CA MET A 119 -20.40 1.78 7.41
C MET A 119 -19.81 2.76 8.42
N ASN A 120 -20.12 2.62 9.71
CA ASN A 120 -19.53 3.45 10.77
C ASN A 120 -18.01 3.27 10.83
N LYS A 121 -17.52 2.01 10.88
CA LYS A 121 -16.08 1.74 10.87
C LYS A 121 -15.40 2.28 9.62
N PHE A 122 -15.99 2.05 8.45
CA PHE A 122 -15.49 2.60 7.20
C PHE A 122 -15.39 4.13 7.25
N ASN A 123 -16.43 4.83 7.72
CA ASN A 123 -16.44 6.29 7.80
C ASN A 123 -15.42 6.83 8.81
N ASP A 124 -15.22 6.13 9.94
CA ASP A 124 -14.21 6.47 10.93
C ASP A 124 -12.80 6.35 10.34
N ILE A 125 -12.52 5.26 9.62
CA ILE A 125 -11.23 5.04 8.94
C ILE A 125 -11.04 6.05 7.79
N LYS A 126 -12.06 6.27 6.96
CA LYS A 126 -12.02 7.24 5.85
C LYS A 126 -11.76 8.68 6.34
N SER A 127 -12.17 9.01 7.56
CA SER A 127 -11.94 10.33 8.16
C SER A 127 -10.58 10.45 8.84
N ASN A 128 -9.97 9.33 9.25
CA ASN A 128 -8.76 9.29 10.09
C ASN A 128 -7.70 8.31 9.58
N TYR A 129 -7.56 8.16 8.26
CA TYR A 129 -6.55 7.29 7.67
C TYR A 129 -5.14 7.82 7.94
N GLU A 130 -4.18 6.91 8.07
CA GLU A 130 -2.75 7.27 8.13
C GLU A 130 -2.18 7.43 6.73
N HIS A 131 -2.58 6.52 5.84
CA HIS A 131 -2.18 6.51 4.44
C HIS A 131 -3.39 6.33 3.53
N LYS A 132 -3.34 7.01 2.38
CA LYS A 132 -4.36 6.90 1.32
C LYS A 132 -3.65 6.65 -0.01
N ILE A 133 -4.11 5.64 -0.74
CA ILE A 133 -3.64 5.34 -2.10
C ILE A 133 -4.84 5.47 -3.02
N VAL A 134 -4.72 6.27 -4.08
CA VAL A 134 -5.76 6.51 -5.07
C VAL A 134 -5.30 5.92 -6.39
N TYR A 135 -6.13 5.08 -6.98
CA TYR A 135 -5.97 4.53 -8.32
C TYR A 135 -6.96 5.27 -9.23
N SER A 136 -6.39 6.06 -10.14
CA SER A 136 -7.16 6.75 -11.17
C SER A 136 -7.74 5.76 -12.18
N THR A 137 -8.63 6.22 -13.05
CA THR A 137 -9.14 5.41 -14.17
C THR A 137 -8.00 4.83 -15.03
N GLU A 138 -6.91 5.58 -15.26
CA GLU A 138 -5.75 5.09 -16.01
C GLU A 138 -5.03 3.96 -15.27
N ASP A 139 -4.84 4.10 -13.95
CA ASP A 139 -4.26 3.04 -13.12
C ASP A 139 -5.14 1.79 -13.14
N ILE A 140 -6.46 1.95 -13.05
CA ILE A 140 -7.42 0.85 -13.10
C ILE A 140 -7.35 0.11 -14.43
N HIS A 141 -7.31 0.83 -15.56
CA HIS A 141 -7.11 0.21 -16.88
C HIS A 141 -5.79 -0.56 -16.95
N ARG A 142 -4.70 0.00 -16.44
CA ARG A 142 -3.40 -0.69 -16.34
C ARG A 142 -3.52 -1.99 -15.53
N LEU A 143 -4.21 -1.96 -14.38
CA LEU A 143 -4.39 -3.13 -13.51
C LEU A 143 -5.23 -4.23 -14.16
N LEU A 144 -6.23 -3.84 -14.94
CA LEU A 144 -7.12 -4.74 -15.68
C LEU A 144 -6.54 -5.19 -17.03
N GLY A 145 -5.47 -4.55 -17.52
CA GLY A 145 -4.87 -4.84 -18.83
C GLY A 145 -5.70 -4.35 -20.02
N LYS A 146 -6.40 -3.21 -19.86
CA LYS A 146 -7.25 -2.58 -20.86
C LYS A 146 -6.60 -1.36 -21.50
#